data_AF-A0A0C3D3D5-F1
#
_entry.id   AF-A0A0C3D3D5-F1
#
_cell.length_a   1.000
_cell.length_b   1.000
_cell.length_c   1.000
_cell.angle_alpha   90.00
_cell.angle_beta   90.00
_cell.angle_gamma   90.00
#
_symmetry.space_group_name_H-M   'P 1'
#
loop_
_entity.id
_entity.type
_entity.pdbx_description
1 polymer ?
#
loop_
_entity_poly.entity_id
_entity_poly.type
_entity_poly.pdbx_seq_one_letter_code
_entity_poly.pdbx_strand_id
1 'polypeptide(L)' 'TLAQWIEILDWHHEQHKSQKETATYFNSKYPSLHLKQPIISSWLKEEAKW' A
#
# COMPACT_ATOMS: atom_id res chain seq x y z
N THR A 1 2.21 4.88 10.06
CA THR A 1 1.23 4.73 11.15
C THR A 1 0.09 3.84 10.67
N LEU A 2 -0.72 3.26 11.58
CA LEU A 2 -1.83 2.37 11.18
C LEU A 2 -2.81 3.05 10.20
N ALA A 3 -3.09 4.34 10.40
CA ALA A 3 -3.93 5.12 9.50
C ALA A 3 -3.40 5.18 8.06
N GLN A 4 -2.08 5.32 7.88
CA GLN A 4 -1.46 5.29 6.54
C GLN A 4 -1.59 3.91 5.90
N TRP A 5 -1.53 2.84 6.69
CA TRP A 5 -1.70 1.47 6.22
C TRP A 5 -3.09 1.26 5.64
N ILE A 6 -4.11 1.66 6.41
CA ILE A 6 -5.51 1.56 6.01
C ILE A 6 -5.74 2.38 4.73
N GLU A 7 -5.29 3.63 4.70
CA GLU A 7 -5.42 4.49 3.52
C GLU A 7 -4.79 3.88 2.26
N ILE A 8 -3.60 3.26 2.40
CA ILE A 8 -2.89 2.65 1.27
C ILE A 8 -3.64 1.42 0.74
N LEU A 9 -4.19 0.60 1.63
CA LEU A 9 -4.94 -0.61 1.26
C LEU A 9 -6.30 -0.25 0.64
N ASP A 10 -7.06 0.67 1.25
CA ASP A 10 -8.34 1.16 0.72
C ASP A 10 -8.15 1.73 -0.70
N TRP A 11 -7.15 2.61 -0.87
CA TRP A 11 -6.86 3.19 -2.17
C TRP A 11 -6.44 2.14 -3.21
N HIS A 12 -5.65 1.14 -2.82
CA HIS A 12 -5.25 0.04 -3.71
C HIS A 12 -6.47 -0.75 -4.22
N HIS A 13 -7.46 -0.99 -3.36
CA HIS A 13 -8.69 -1.68 -3.74
C HIS A 13 -9.57 -0.87 -4.69
N GLU A 14 -9.65 0.45 -4.50
CA GLU A 14 -10.48 1.32 -5.34
C GLU A 14 -9.91 1.55 -6.76
N GLN A 15 -8.59 1.65 -6.88
CA GLN A 15 -7.97 2.16 -8.12
C GLN A 15 -7.66 1.08 -9.16
N HIS A 16 -7.83 -0.21 -8.82
CA HIS A 16 -7.46 -1.35 -9.67
C HIS A 16 -6.03 -1.26 -10.25
N LYS A 17 -5.13 -0.60 -9.51
CA LYS A 17 -3.75 -0.36 -9.92
C LYS A 17 -2.84 -1.51 -9.50
N SER A 18 -1.69 -1.63 -10.15
CA SER A 18 -0.68 -2.59 -9.69
C SER A 18 -0.09 -2.16 -8.34
N GLN A 19 0.38 -3.13 -7.55
CA GLN A 19 1.08 -2.88 -6.29
C GLN A 19 2.32 -1.99 -6.46
N LYS A 20 2.97 -2.05 -7.64
CA LYS A 20 4.11 -1.19 -7.99
C LYS A 20 3.69 0.27 -8.18
N GLU A 21 2.58 0.50 -8.86
CA GLU A 21 2.02 1.85 -9.01
C GLU A 21 1.57 2.41 -7.67
N THR A 22 0.94 1.59 -6.83
CA THR A 22 0.55 1.96 -5.46
C THR A 22 1.75 2.38 -4.63
N ALA A 23 2.82 1.57 -4.62
CA ALA A 23 4.06 1.93 -3.92
C ALA A 23 4.68 3.23 -4.46
N THR A 24 4.64 3.46 -5.78
CA THR A 24 5.16 4.68 -6.39
C THR A 24 4.35 5.91 -5.98
N TYR A 25 3.02 5.82 -6.04
CA TYR A 25 2.11 6.89 -5.65
C TYR A 25 2.27 7.25 -4.16
N PHE A 26 2.28 6.25 -3.28
CA PHE A 26 2.41 6.52 -1.86
C PHE A 26 3.83 6.85 -1.41
N ASN A 27 4.86 6.54 -2.20
CA ASN A 27 6.19 7.11 -1.97
C ASN A 27 6.27 8.60 -2.28
N SER A 28 5.47 9.11 -3.22
CA SER A 28 5.42 10.57 -3.46
C SER A 28 4.67 11.29 -2.34
N LYS A 29 3.63 10.66 -1.78
CA LYS A 29 2.85 11.20 -0.66
C LYS A 29 3.55 11.02 0.70
N TYR A 30 4.17 9.87 0.92
CA TYR A 30 4.82 9.44 2.15
C TYR A 30 6.23 8.91 1.87
N PRO A 31 7.19 9.78 1.50
CA PRO A 31 8.53 9.36 1.10
C PRO A 31 9.30 8.63 2.21
N SER A 32 8.98 8.90 3.47
CA SER A 32 9.58 8.23 4.63
C SER A 32 9.19 6.75 4.77
N LEU A 33 8.13 6.29 4.08
CA LEU A 33 7.69 4.89 4.15
C LEU A 33 8.53 3.97 3.25
N HIS A 34 9.23 4.52 2.25
CA HIS A 34 10.08 3.77 1.32
C HIS A 34 9.41 2.48 0.80
N LEU A 35 8.14 2.61 0.41
CA LEU A 35 7.28 1.51 -0.04
C LEU A 35 7.87 0.83 -1.27
N LYS A 36 7.78 -0.49 -1.28
CA LYS A 36 8.13 -1.33 -2.43
C LYS A 36 6.98 -2.29 -2.67
N GLN A 37 6.85 -2.78 -3.90
CA GLN A 37 5.83 -3.77 -4.25
C GLN A 37 5.76 -4.96 -3.28
N PRO A 38 6.88 -5.56 -2.81
CA PRO A 38 6.82 -6.66 -1.85
C PRO A 38 6.19 -6.28 -0.50
N ILE A 39 6.34 -5.03 -0.06
CA ILE A 39 5.76 -4.52 1.18
C ILE A 39 4.24 -4.50 1.05
N ILE A 40 3.72 -3.92 -0.03
CA ILE A 40 2.28 -3.88 -0.32
C ILE A 40 1.72 -5.31 -0.43
N SER A 41 2.44 -6.22 -1.10
CA SER A 41 2.02 -7.63 -1.16
C SER A 41 1.98 -8.31 0.22
N SER A 42 2.91 -7.98 1.12
CA SER A 42 2.88 -8.50 2.49
C SER A 42 1.65 -8.00 3.24
N TRP A 43 1.32 -6.71 3.09
CA TRP A 43 0.20 -6.08 3.77
C TRP A 43 -1.15 -6.67 3.33
N LEU A 44 -1.34 -6.87 2.02
CA LEU A 44 -2.54 -7.53 1.48
C LEU A 44 -2.68 -8.98 1.97
N LYS A 45 -1.57 -9.70 2.15
CA LYS A 45 -1.61 -11.05 2.74
C LYS A 45 -1.94 -11.04 4.22
N GLU A 46 -1.53 -10.01 4.95
CA GLU A 46 -1.88 -9.86 6.36
C GLU A 46 -3.34 -9.45 6.52
N GLU A 47 -3.84 -8.55 5.68
CA GLU A 47 -5.26 -8.19 5.61
C GLU A 47 -6.15 -9.40 5.32
N ALA A 48 -5.77 -10.26 4.36
CA ALA A 48 -6.54 -11.46 4.04
C ALA A 48 -6.57 -12.54 5.15
N LYS A 49 -5.78 -12.39 6.22
CA LYS A 49 -5.80 -13.29 7.38
C LYS A 49 -6.81 -12.86 8.46
N TRP A 50 -7.34 -11.65 8.35
CA TRP A 50 -8.30 -11.06 9.28
C TRP A 50 -9.71 -11.25 8.74
#